data_AF-A0A645E7D0-F1
#
_entry.id   AF-A0A645E7D0-F1
#
_cell.length_a   1.000
_cell.length_b   1.000
_cell.length_c   1.000
_cell.angle_alpha   90.00
_cell.angle_beta   90.00
_cell.angle_gamma   90.00
#
_symmetry.space_group_name_H-M   'P 1'
#
loop_
_entity.id
_entity.type
_entity.pdbx_description
1 polymer ?
#
loop_
_entity_poly.entity_id
_entity_poly.type
_entity_poly.pdbx_seq_one_letter_code
_entity_poly.pdbx_strand_id
1 'polypeptide(L)'
;MAALQLSELVSSIVAISGDNFTYHDSVAVRNGVEWDNTLPVYGDLCVLYYDGTMETYPDTVKRADVDAIYARKPYQIWTFGPELLVDGEIPASFPNSKANPLSGVGYYEPGHYCFILVDGRQKGYSVGMNYADFAKVFYDLGCKVAYNLDGGDTAVMTFNGAWRSQPQDGSPRETSDILYICEPDPVGIGQ
;
A
#
# COMPACT_ATOMS: atom_id res chain seq x y z
N MET A 1 0.91 4.25 -16.06
CA MET A 1 0.64 5.71 -15.97
C MET A 1 1.45 6.30 -14.84
N ALA A 2 1.73 7.61 -14.85
CA ALA A 2 2.32 8.25 -13.68
C ALA A 2 1.31 8.31 -12.52
N ALA A 3 1.78 8.19 -11.27
CA ALA A 3 0.92 8.25 -10.08
C ALA A 3 0.08 9.55 -10.01
N LEU A 4 0.63 10.68 -10.49
CA LEU A 4 -0.11 11.94 -10.57
C LEU A 4 -1.28 11.88 -11.56
N GLN A 5 -1.10 11.25 -12.72
CA GLN A 5 -2.18 11.11 -13.69
C GLN A 5 -3.31 10.22 -13.16
N LEU A 6 -2.95 9.14 -12.45
CA LEU A 6 -3.93 8.29 -11.75
C LEU A 6 -4.67 9.08 -10.66
N SER A 7 -3.94 9.86 -9.86
CA SER A 7 -4.46 10.73 -8.80
C SER A 7 -5.44 11.79 -9.34
N GLU A 8 -5.12 12.40 -10.47
CA GLU A 8 -6.00 13.34 -11.18
C GLU A 8 -7.26 12.66 -11.73
N LEU A 9 -7.12 11.47 -12.33
CA LEU A 9 -8.23 10.71 -12.91
C LEU A 9 -9.32 10.38 -11.87
N VAL A 10 -8.89 10.09 -10.63
CA VAL A 10 -9.80 9.75 -9.52
C VAL A 10 -10.12 10.94 -8.61
N SER A 11 -9.70 12.15 -8.97
CA SER A 11 -9.91 13.37 -8.16
C SER A 11 -9.49 13.19 -6.68
N SER A 12 -8.35 12.54 -6.43
CA SER A 12 -7.89 12.28 -5.06
C SER A 12 -7.47 13.57 -4.34
N ILE A 13 -7.76 13.66 -3.04
CA ILE A 13 -7.16 14.64 -2.13
C ILE A 13 -5.71 14.28 -1.85
N VAL A 14 -5.43 13.01 -1.53
CA VAL A 14 -4.09 12.47 -1.31
C VAL A 14 -3.99 11.10 -1.96
N ALA A 15 -2.85 10.79 -2.56
CA ALA A 15 -2.56 9.46 -3.07
C ALA A 15 -1.09 9.08 -2.85
N ILE A 16 -0.84 7.77 -2.76
CA ILE A 16 0.48 7.15 -2.82
C ILE A 16 0.50 6.10 -3.93
N SER A 17 1.67 5.81 -4.49
CA SER A 17 1.86 4.66 -5.39
C SER A 17 1.41 3.36 -4.74
N GLY A 18 0.78 2.49 -5.54
CA GLY A 18 0.20 1.24 -5.09
C GLY A 18 1.18 0.07 -5.00
N ASP A 19 0.65 -1.13 -5.15
CA ASP A 19 1.38 -2.39 -5.03
C ASP A 19 1.97 -2.87 -6.37
N ASN A 20 1.61 -2.22 -7.48
CA ASN A 20 2.04 -2.61 -8.82
C ASN A 20 1.67 -4.05 -9.21
N PHE A 21 0.52 -4.54 -8.73
CA PHE A 21 0.10 -5.95 -8.84
C PHE A 21 0.16 -6.54 -10.26
N THR A 22 0.02 -5.73 -11.31
CA THR A 22 0.08 -6.19 -12.71
C THR A 22 1.46 -6.71 -13.16
N TYR A 23 2.52 -6.54 -12.36
CA TYR A 23 3.89 -6.90 -12.72
C TYR A 23 4.40 -8.20 -12.08
N HIS A 24 3.57 -8.86 -11.29
CA HIS A 24 3.93 -10.09 -10.59
C HIS A 24 2.66 -10.90 -10.26
N ASP A 25 2.82 -12.18 -9.91
CA ASP A 25 1.66 -13.00 -9.51
C ASP A 25 1.00 -12.41 -8.26
N SER A 26 -0.33 -12.25 -8.29
CA SER A 26 -1.04 -11.53 -7.24
C SER A 26 -2.43 -12.09 -6.95
N VAL A 27 -2.95 -11.72 -5.78
CA VAL A 27 -4.39 -11.66 -5.54
C VAL A 27 -4.72 -10.18 -5.40
N ALA A 28 -5.54 -9.64 -6.31
CA ALA A 28 -5.80 -8.22 -6.39
C ALA A 28 -7.30 -7.95 -6.48
N VAL A 29 -7.80 -7.18 -5.53
CA VAL A 29 -9.17 -6.65 -5.54
C VAL A 29 -9.07 -5.13 -5.44
N ARG A 30 -9.79 -4.43 -6.32
CA ARG A 30 -9.92 -2.96 -6.28
C ARG A 30 -11.39 -2.60 -6.25
N ASN A 31 -11.82 -1.90 -5.21
CA ASN A 31 -13.21 -1.47 -5.01
C ASN A 31 -14.23 -2.61 -5.12
N GLY A 32 -13.92 -3.77 -4.54
CA GLY A 32 -14.76 -4.97 -4.57
C GLY A 32 -14.75 -5.75 -5.89
N VAL A 33 -13.98 -5.32 -6.89
CA VAL A 33 -13.81 -6.02 -8.17
C VAL A 33 -12.49 -6.80 -8.15
N GLU A 34 -12.54 -8.09 -8.46
CA GLU A 34 -11.36 -8.93 -8.64
C GLU A 34 -10.65 -8.60 -9.97
N TRP A 35 -9.34 -8.37 -9.89
CA TRP A 35 -8.46 -8.13 -11.02
C TRP A 35 -7.47 -9.28 -11.25
N ASP A 36 -7.05 -9.95 -10.17
CA ASP A 36 -6.17 -11.13 -10.22
C ASP A 36 -6.44 -12.05 -9.02
N ASN A 37 -6.21 -13.35 -9.18
CA ASN A 37 -6.40 -14.37 -8.16
C ASN A 37 -5.45 -15.57 -8.36
N THR A 38 -4.17 -15.25 -8.52
CA THR A 38 -3.10 -16.19 -8.85
C THR A 38 -2.30 -16.56 -7.59
N LEU A 39 -1.95 -17.85 -7.47
CA LEU A 39 -1.07 -18.36 -6.42
C LEU A 39 0.13 -19.10 -7.05
N PRO A 40 1.32 -19.08 -6.42
CA PRO A 40 1.66 -18.33 -5.22
C PRO A 40 1.68 -16.81 -5.45
N VAL A 41 1.48 -16.03 -4.39
CA VAL A 41 1.59 -14.57 -4.44
C VAL A 41 3.05 -14.13 -4.40
N TYR A 42 3.37 -12.98 -5.00
CA TYR A 42 4.72 -12.40 -5.00
C TYR A 42 5.26 -12.07 -3.61
N GLY A 43 4.37 -11.68 -2.70
CA GLY A 43 4.69 -11.35 -1.31
C GLY A 43 3.42 -11.35 -0.46
N ASP A 44 3.47 -10.67 0.68
CA ASP A 44 2.36 -10.66 1.63
C ASP A 44 1.11 -9.98 1.05
N LEU A 45 -0.07 -10.35 1.55
CA LEU A 45 -1.34 -9.69 1.24
C LEU A 45 -1.69 -8.65 2.30
N CYS A 46 -2.30 -7.56 1.87
CA CYS A 46 -3.03 -6.64 2.73
C CYS A 46 -4.49 -6.56 2.26
N VAL A 47 -5.43 -6.80 3.17
CA VAL A 47 -6.86 -6.85 2.88
C VAL A 47 -7.56 -5.75 3.66
N LEU A 48 -8.36 -4.94 2.96
CA LEU A 48 -9.30 -4.02 3.57
C LEU A 48 -10.72 -4.53 3.34
N TYR A 49 -11.50 -4.68 4.41
CA TYR A 49 -12.89 -5.11 4.36
C TYR A 49 -13.86 -3.91 4.37
N TYR A 50 -15.11 -4.17 3.99
CA TYR A 50 -16.18 -3.15 3.98
C TYR A 50 -16.51 -2.56 5.35
N ASP A 51 -16.24 -3.30 6.43
CA ASP A 51 -16.41 -2.80 7.80
C ASP A 51 -15.27 -1.88 8.24
N GLY A 52 -14.27 -1.66 7.39
CA GLY A 52 -13.08 -0.84 7.65
C GLY A 52 -11.93 -1.60 8.32
N THR A 53 -12.09 -2.89 8.63
CA THR A 53 -11.00 -3.67 9.19
C THR A 53 -9.91 -3.91 8.14
N MET A 54 -8.66 -3.65 8.50
CA MET A 54 -7.48 -3.96 7.70
C MET A 54 -6.67 -5.09 8.34
N GLU A 55 -6.30 -6.10 7.55
CA GLU A 55 -5.57 -7.29 7.99
C GLU A 55 -4.44 -7.62 6.99
N THR A 56 -3.36 -8.23 7.46
CA THR A 56 -2.29 -8.76 6.62
C THR A 56 -2.23 -10.28 6.67
N TYR A 57 -1.72 -10.88 5.59
CA TYR A 57 -1.51 -12.31 5.49
C TYR A 57 -0.16 -12.59 4.84
N PRO A 58 0.64 -13.55 5.33
CA PRO A 58 1.97 -13.80 4.80
C PRO A 58 1.93 -14.40 3.39
N ASP A 59 3.00 -14.24 2.62
CA ASP A 59 3.18 -14.81 1.27
C ASP A 59 2.94 -16.34 1.15
N THR A 60 2.97 -17.04 2.28
CA THR A 60 2.67 -18.47 2.41
C THR A 60 1.17 -18.82 2.40
N VAL A 61 0.28 -17.85 2.18
CA VAL A 61 -1.17 -18.09 2.04
C VAL A 61 -1.47 -19.21 1.04
N LYS A 62 -2.43 -20.05 1.40
CA LYS A 62 -2.92 -21.15 0.58
C LYS A 62 -4.27 -20.79 -0.01
N ARG A 63 -4.71 -21.58 -0.98
CA ARG A 63 -6.04 -21.43 -1.59
C ARG A 63 -7.15 -21.36 -0.54
N ALA A 64 -7.10 -22.18 0.50
CA ALA A 64 -8.09 -22.16 1.58
C ALA A 64 -8.12 -20.82 2.37
N ASP A 65 -6.95 -20.18 2.55
CA ASP A 65 -6.86 -18.87 3.23
C ASP A 65 -7.44 -17.78 2.32
N VAL A 66 -7.12 -17.81 1.03
CA VAL A 66 -7.70 -16.90 0.03
C VAL A 66 -9.23 -17.09 -0.04
N ASP A 67 -9.71 -18.32 -0.07
CA ASP A 67 -11.16 -18.61 -0.10
C ASP A 67 -11.85 -18.06 1.17
N ALA A 68 -11.20 -18.12 2.34
CA ALA A 68 -11.70 -17.53 3.58
C ALA A 68 -11.71 -15.99 3.54
N ILE A 69 -10.69 -15.36 2.95
CA ILE A 69 -10.66 -13.91 2.70
C ILE A 69 -11.86 -13.52 1.83
N TYR A 70 -12.08 -14.22 0.72
CA TYR A 70 -13.18 -13.95 -0.21
C TYR A 70 -14.57 -14.18 0.39
N ALA A 71 -14.72 -15.18 1.28
CA ALA A 71 -15.95 -15.41 2.01
C ALA A 71 -16.37 -14.21 2.88
N ARG A 72 -15.41 -13.39 3.34
CA ARG A 72 -15.63 -12.14 4.07
C ARG A 72 -15.87 -10.92 3.17
N LYS A 73 -15.86 -11.09 1.84
CA LYS A 73 -16.10 -10.04 0.84
C LYS A 73 -15.11 -8.87 0.96
N PRO A 74 -13.85 -9.06 0.53
CA PRO A 74 -12.83 -8.02 0.62
C PRO A 74 -13.22 -6.81 -0.25
N TYR A 75 -12.97 -5.61 0.26
CA TYR A 75 -13.13 -4.36 -0.50
C TYR A 75 -11.87 -4.03 -1.31
N GLN A 76 -10.69 -4.23 -0.71
CA GLN A 76 -9.40 -4.14 -1.37
C GLN A 76 -8.55 -5.36 -0.99
N ILE A 77 -7.73 -5.83 -1.93
CA ILE A 77 -6.61 -6.74 -1.64
C ILE A 77 -5.40 -6.22 -2.39
N TRP A 78 -4.32 -5.90 -1.67
CA TRP A 78 -3.02 -5.56 -2.23
C TRP A 78 -2.04 -6.73 -2.05
N THR A 79 -1.16 -6.95 -3.04
CA THR A 79 -0.09 -7.97 -3.00
C THR A 79 1.26 -7.33 -3.25
N PHE A 80 2.14 -7.29 -2.25
CA PHE A 80 3.53 -6.80 -2.34
C PHE A 80 4.30 -7.11 -1.04
N GLY A 81 3.98 -6.40 0.03
CA GLY A 81 4.58 -6.57 1.35
C GLY A 81 6.00 -6.01 1.48
N PRO A 82 6.67 -6.31 2.61
CA PRO A 82 6.20 -7.15 3.69
C PRO A 82 5.10 -6.49 4.54
N GLU A 83 4.44 -7.27 5.38
CA GLU A 83 3.75 -6.76 6.56
C GLU A 83 4.74 -6.05 7.50
N LEU A 84 4.36 -4.88 8.02
CA LEU A 84 5.22 -4.02 8.85
C LEU A 84 4.82 -4.04 10.32
N LEU A 85 3.53 -4.21 10.62
CA LEU A 85 3.00 -4.44 11.95
C LEU A 85 1.86 -5.45 11.90
N VAL A 86 1.84 -6.33 12.89
CA VAL A 86 0.77 -7.30 13.12
C VAL A 86 0.33 -7.17 14.57
N ASP A 87 -0.96 -6.90 14.79
CA ASP A 87 -1.55 -6.72 16.13
C ASP A 87 -0.80 -5.72 17.03
N GLY A 88 -0.27 -4.65 16.43
CA GLY A 88 0.47 -3.58 17.12
C GLY A 88 1.94 -3.89 17.38
N GLU A 89 2.43 -5.04 16.91
CA GLU A 89 3.80 -5.50 17.13
C GLU A 89 4.61 -5.53 15.83
N ILE A 90 5.90 -5.23 15.95
CA ILE A 90 6.85 -5.28 14.82
C ILE A 90 7.25 -6.75 14.58
N PRO A 91 7.10 -7.29 13.35
CA PRO A 91 7.60 -8.61 13.00
C PRO A 91 9.07 -8.81 13.37
N ALA A 92 9.42 -10.04 13.79
CA ALA A 92 10.76 -10.35 14.30
C ALA A 92 11.89 -10.16 13.26
N SER A 93 11.56 -10.19 11.97
CA SER A 93 12.51 -10.05 10.88
C SER A 93 11.84 -9.55 9.62
N PHE A 94 12.58 -8.81 8.81
CA PHE A 94 12.15 -8.34 7.50
C PHE A 94 13.04 -8.88 6.39
N PRO A 95 12.51 -9.05 5.17
CA PRO A 95 13.33 -9.33 4.00
C PRO A 95 14.17 -8.09 3.67
N ASN A 96 15.49 -8.22 3.50
CA ASN A 96 16.40 -7.12 3.14
C ASN A 96 16.54 -6.00 4.21
N SER A 97 17.76 -5.51 4.39
CA SER A 97 18.11 -4.42 5.32
C SER A 97 18.53 -3.13 4.62
N LYS A 98 18.45 -3.08 3.29
CA LYS A 98 18.86 -1.92 2.49
C LYS A 98 17.84 -0.79 2.60
N ALA A 99 18.35 0.43 2.81
CA ALA A 99 17.55 1.63 2.75
C ALA A 99 17.07 1.92 1.31
N ASN A 100 15.78 2.22 1.15
CA ASN A 100 15.13 2.55 -0.11
C ASN A 100 14.07 3.64 0.08
N PRO A 101 13.63 4.30 -1.01
CA PRO A 101 12.33 4.94 -1.00
C PRO A 101 11.25 3.90 -0.71
N LEU A 102 10.31 4.20 0.17
CA LEU A 102 9.25 3.29 0.61
C LEU A 102 7.88 3.99 0.57
N SER A 103 6.84 3.21 0.37
CA SER A 103 5.44 3.62 0.43
C SER A 103 4.70 2.63 1.31
N GLY A 104 3.79 3.09 2.16
CA GLY A 104 3.08 2.20 3.06
C GLY A 104 1.80 2.79 3.63
N VAL A 105 0.93 1.89 4.07
CA VAL A 105 -0.35 2.19 4.72
C VAL A 105 -0.34 1.65 6.15
N GLY A 106 -0.80 2.48 7.08
CA GLY A 106 -1.00 2.13 8.48
C GLY A 106 -2.48 2.18 8.86
N TYR A 107 -2.89 1.31 9.77
CA TYR A 107 -4.25 1.15 10.27
C TYR A 107 -4.27 1.29 11.79
N TYR A 108 -5.17 2.12 12.30
CA TYR A 108 -5.37 2.33 13.75
C TYR A 108 -6.60 1.58 14.26
N GLU A 109 -7.71 1.71 13.54
CA GLU A 109 -9.02 1.10 13.80
C GLU A 109 -9.92 1.29 12.57
N PRO A 110 -11.09 0.63 12.49
CA PRO A 110 -11.91 0.68 11.28
C PRO A 110 -12.25 2.11 10.84
N GLY A 111 -11.86 2.45 9.61
CA GLY A 111 -12.06 3.80 9.06
C GLY A 111 -10.95 4.82 9.37
N HIS A 112 -9.92 4.45 10.14
CA HIS A 112 -8.81 5.34 10.49
C HIS A 112 -7.47 4.75 10.02
N TYR A 113 -6.89 5.39 9.02
CA TYR A 113 -5.65 4.97 8.35
C TYR A 113 -4.70 6.15 8.16
N CYS A 114 -3.44 5.87 7.90
CA CYS A 114 -2.47 6.86 7.43
C CYS A 114 -1.64 6.32 6.28
N PHE A 115 -1.19 7.22 5.40
CA PHE A 115 -0.19 6.95 4.38
C PHE A 115 1.14 7.52 4.81
N ILE A 116 2.20 6.75 4.61
CA ILE A 116 3.56 7.24 4.79
C ILE A 116 4.34 6.94 3.52
N LEU A 117 5.05 7.95 3.05
CA LEU A 117 6.00 7.82 1.98
C LEU A 117 7.34 8.38 2.41
N VAL A 118 8.39 7.66 2.05
CA VAL A 118 9.78 7.97 2.34
C VAL A 118 10.49 8.11 1.01
N ASP A 119 10.98 9.31 0.70
CA ASP A 119 11.92 9.48 -0.41
C ASP A 119 13.24 8.77 -0.10
N GLY A 120 14.05 8.45 -1.10
CA GLY A 120 15.32 7.77 -0.85
C GLY A 120 16.32 7.87 -2.00
N ARG A 121 17.47 7.21 -1.81
CA ARG A 121 18.59 7.13 -2.78
C ARG A 121 19.18 8.48 -3.22
N GLN A 122 18.99 9.53 -2.42
CA GLN A 122 19.44 10.89 -2.72
C GLN A 122 20.44 11.39 -1.68
N LYS A 123 21.71 11.51 -2.07
CA LYS A 123 22.77 12.00 -1.19
C LYS A 123 22.48 13.45 -0.75
N GLY A 124 22.47 13.68 0.57
CA GLY A 124 22.25 15.00 1.15
C GLY A 124 20.79 15.43 1.28
N TYR A 125 19.84 14.56 0.89
CA TYR A 125 18.40 14.78 1.07
C TYR A 125 17.76 13.63 1.84
N SER A 126 17.57 12.48 1.18
CA SER A 126 17.05 11.28 1.82
C SER A 126 17.76 10.04 1.31
N VAL A 127 18.32 9.25 2.24
CA VAL A 127 18.88 7.93 1.93
C VAL A 127 17.82 6.83 1.87
N GLY A 128 16.59 7.12 2.27
CA GLY A 128 15.51 6.14 2.41
C GLY A 128 15.47 5.50 3.80
N MET A 129 14.64 4.48 3.95
CA MET A 129 14.54 3.63 5.14
C MET A 129 14.63 2.16 4.76
N ASN A 130 15.10 1.33 5.68
CA ASN A 130 14.87 -0.11 5.62
C ASN A 130 13.51 -0.42 6.26
N TYR A 131 13.01 -1.66 6.10
CA TYR A 131 11.69 -2.03 6.62
C TYR A 131 11.59 -2.00 8.15
N ALA A 132 12.68 -2.26 8.88
CA ALA A 132 12.66 -2.22 10.34
C ALA A 132 12.47 -0.78 10.86
N ASP A 133 13.20 0.18 10.29
CA ASP A 133 13.04 1.60 10.62
C ASP A 133 11.65 2.09 10.17
N PHE A 134 11.16 1.65 9.02
CA PHE A 134 9.84 2.03 8.52
C PHE A 134 8.69 1.47 9.37
N ALA A 135 8.76 0.20 9.76
CA ALA A 135 7.84 -0.43 10.71
C ALA A 135 7.85 0.30 12.06
N LYS A 136 9.03 0.71 12.54
CA LYS A 136 9.15 1.49 13.76
C LYS A 136 8.42 2.84 13.68
N VAL A 137 8.40 3.50 12.52
CA VAL A 137 7.63 4.74 12.35
C VAL A 137 6.13 4.48 12.55
N PHE A 138 5.57 3.44 11.93
CA PHE A 138 4.15 3.09 12.14
C PHE A 138 3.86 2.69 13.58
N TYR A 139 4.79 1.98 14.23
CA TYR A 139 4.66 1.59 15.64
C TYR A 139 4.60 2.82 16.55
N ASP A 140 5.54 3.76 16.36
CA ASP A 140 5.62 4.98 17.16
C ASP A 140 4.41 5.90 16.93
N LEU A 141 3.77 5.83 15.76
CA LEU A 141 2.51 6.53 15.48
C LEU A 141 1.29 5.85 16.12
N GLY A 142 1.41 4.59 16.55
CA GLY A 142 0.36 3.83 17.23
C GLY A 142 -0.53 3.00 16.28
N CYS A 143 -0.05 2.67 15.08
CA CYS A 143 -0.77 1.76 14.19
C CYS A 143 -0.85 0.35 14.79
N LYS A 144 -1.97 -0.35 14.55
CA LYS A 144 -2.17 -1.77 14.90
C LYS A 144 -1.77 -2.70 13.78
N VAL A 145 -1.98 -2.29 12.52
CA VAL A 145 -1.53 -3.03 11.34
C VAL A 145 -0.84 -2.03 10.43
N ALA A 146 0.25 -2.44 9.78
CA ALA A 146 0.92 -1.62 8.78
C ALA A 146 1.48 -2.51 7.68
N TYR A 147 1.54 -1.98 6.46
CA TYR A 147 1.88 -2.76 5.28
C TYR A 147 2.69 -1.94 4.29
N ASN A 148 3.74 -2.56 3.73
CA ASN A 148 4.58 -1.97 2.72
C ASN A 148 4.02 -2.20 1.31
N LEU A 149 4.04 -1.15 0.49
CA LEU A 149 3.64 -1.14 -0.93
C LEU A 149 4.89 -1.05 -1.82
N ASP A 150 4.69 -1.01 -3.15
CA ASP A 150 5.82 -0.85 -4.05
C ASP A 150 6.51 0.50 -3.84
N GLY A 151 7.84 0.41 -3.79
CA GLY A 151 8.72 1.52 -3.47
C GLY A 151 9.84 1.67 -4.50
N GLY A 152 10.96 2.24 -4.08
CA GLY A 152 12.01 2.61 -5.02
C GLY A 152 11.53 3.69 -5.98
N ASP A 153 11.78 3.52 -7.27
CA ASP A 153 11.56 4.59 -8.25
C ASP A 153 10.08 4.82 -8.59
N THR A 154 9.17 3.97 -8.09
CA THR A 154 7.71 4.16 -8.21
C THR A 154 7.12 4.95 -7.05
N ALA A 155 7.86 5.13 -5.95
CA ALA A 155 7.39 5.81 -4.75
C ALA A 155 7.07 7.29 -5.04
N VAL A 156 5.77 7.61 -5.10
CA VAL A 156 5.28 8.97 -5.28
C VAL A 156 4.12 9.24 -4.35
N MET A 157 4.11 10.40 -3.70
CA MET A 157 2.96 10.93 -2.97
C MET A 157 2.44 12.19 -3.67
N THR A 158 1.12 12.26 -3.83
CA THR A 158 0.42 13.44 -4.32
C THR A 158 -0.51 14.03 -3.26
N PHE A 159 -0.72 15.34 -3.31
CA PHE A 159 -1.70 16.03 -2.48
C PHE A 159 -2.30 17.21 -3.25
N ASN A 160 -3.62 17.26 -3.36
CA ASN A 160 -4.38 18.26 -4.09
C ASN A 160 -3.85 18.47 -5.52
N GLY A 161 -3.75 17.38 -6.29
CA GLY A 161 -3.36 17.41 -7.70
C GLY A 161 -1.91 17.82 -7.96
N ALA A 162 -1.03 17.68 -6.97
CA ALA A 162 0.39 18.02 -7.13
C ALA A 162 1.30 17.03 -6.40
N TRP A 163 2.53 16.86 -6.89
CA TRP A 163 3.56 16.09 -6.19
C TRP A 163 3.89 16.71 -4.83
N ARG A 164 4.10 15.83 -3.85
CA ARG A 164 4.61 16.17 -2.52
C ARG A 164 5.86 15.41 -2.12
N SER A 165 6.19 14.35 -2.86
CA SER A 165 7.45 13.63 -2.75
C SER A 165 8.51 14.18 -3.71
N GLN A 166 9.76 13.84 -3.46
CA GLN A 166 10.90 14.15 -4.32
C GLN A 166 11.56 12.84 -4.78
N PRO A 167 11.02 12.16 -5.80
CA PRO A 167 11.57 10.90 -6.29
C PRO A 167 12.98 11.11 -6.87
N GLN A 168 13.78 10.04 -6.82
CA GLN A 168 15.12 10.05 -7.41
C GLN A 168 15.03 10.41 -8.90
N ASP A 169 15.92 11.30 -9.35
CA ASP A 169 16.02 11.80 -10.73
C ASP A 169 14.81 12.61 -11.25
N GLY A 170 13.81 12.88 -10.41
CA GLY A 170 12.63 13.70 -10.77
C GLY A 170 11.71 13.08 -11.82
N SER A 171 11.94 11.82 -12.19
CA SER A 171 11.19 11.08 -13.21
C SER A 171 10.85 9.68 -12.68
N PRO A 172 9.90 9.57 -11.73
CA PRO A 172 9.52 8.28 -11.17
C PRO A 172 8.98 7.34 -12.25
N ARG A 173 9.19 6.03 -12.05
CA ARG A 173 8.61 5.01 -12.93
C ARG A 173 7.09 5.07 -12.87
N GLU A 174 6.47 4.68 -13.98
CA GLU A 174 5.03 4.47 -14.00
C GLU A 174 4.62 3.35 -13.05
N THR A 175 3.37 3.45 -12.58
CA THR A 175 2.73 2.45 -11.73
C THR A 175 1.41 2.00 -12.37
N SER A 176 0.95 0.81 -12.02
CA SER A 176 -0.34 0.29 -12.46
C SER A 176 -1.49 0.71 -11.56
N ASP A 177 -1.23 1.09 -10.31
CA ASP A 177 -2.26 1.48 -9.36
C ASP A 177 -1.78 2.48 -8.30
N ILE A 178 -2.73 3.02 -7.54
CA ILE A 178 -2.51 3.95 -6.42
C ILE A 178 -3.45 3.60 -5.27
N LEU A 179 -3.03 3.93 -4.05
CA LEU A 179 -3.95 4.07 -2.92
C LEU A 179 -4.26 5.56 -2.74
N TYR A 180 -5.53 5.89 -2.51
CA TYR A 180 -5.94 7.29 -2.43
C TYR A 180 -7.10 7.51 -1.47
N ILE A 181 -7.23 8.77 -1.04
CA ILE A 181 -8.38 9.30 -0.32
C ILE A 181 -8.98 10.40 -1.20
N CYS A 182 -10.29 10.36 -1.40
CA CYS A 182 -11.04 11.38 -2.12
C CYS A 182 -12.28 11.76 -1.32
N GLU A 183 -12.94 12.86 -1.72
CA GLU A 183 -14.30 13.09 -1.26
C GLU A 183 -15.20 11.94 -1.76
N PRO A 184 -16.18 11.50 -0.95
CA PRO A 184 -17.21 10.62 -1.47
C PRO A 184 -17.91 11.30 -2.63
N ASP A 185 -18.31 10.52 -3.64
CA ASP A 185 -19.08 11.06 -4.75
C ASP A 185 -20.27 11.86 -4.19
N PRO A 186 -20.51 13.11 -4.68
CA PRO A 186 -21.48 14.03 -4.07
C PRO A 186 -22.91 13.52 -3.94
N VAL A 187 -23.23 12.34 -4.48
CA VAL A 187 -24.55 11.74 -4.45
C VAL A 187 -24.42 10.21 -4.40
N GLY A 188 -25.08 9.58 -3.42
CA GLY A 188 -25.35 8.15 -3.44
C GLY A 188 -26.24 7.77 -4.62
N ILE A 189 -25.63 7.56 -5.78
CA ILE A 189 -26.26 6.99 -6.98
C ILE A 189 -25.46 5.74 -7.37
N GLY A 190 -25.92 4.60 -6.83
CA GLY A 190 -25.85 3.29 -7.47
C GLY A 190 -24.52 2.56 -7.43
N GLN A 191 -24.36 1.71 -6.41
CA GLN A 191 -24.03 0.31 -6.70
C GLN A 191 -25.33 -0.45 -6.96
#